data_AF-A0A447QH21-F1
#
_entry.id   AF-A0A447QH21-F1
#
_cell.length_a   1.000
_cell.length_b   1.000
_cell.length_c   1.000
_cell.angle_alpha   90.00
_cell.angle_beta   90.00
_cell.angle_gamma   90.00
#
_symmetry.space_group_name_H-M   'P 1'
#
loop_
_entity.id
_entity.type
_entity.pdbx_description
1 polymer ?
#
loop_
_entity_poly.entity_id
_entity_poly.type
_entity_poly.pdbx_seq_one_letter_code
_entity_poly.pdbx_strand_id
1 'polypeptide(L)'
;MLIYSLLHLTGYDLPMRELENFRQLHSKTPGHPEYGYTAGVETTTGPLGQGIANAVGFAIAERTLAAQFNRPGHDIVDHNTYVFMATAA
;
A
#
# COMPACT_ATOMS: atom_id res chain seq x y z
N MET A 1 -3.70 -11.55 -4.40
CA MET A 1 -4.91 -11.86 -3.61
C MET A 1 -4.86 -11.34 -2.19
N LEU A 2 -3.81 -11.62 -1.39
CA LEU A 2 -3.75 -11.21 0.02
C LEU A 2 -4.18 -9.75 0.28
N ILE A 3 -3.56 -8.78 -0.40
CA ILE A 3 -3.89 -7.37 -0.21
C ILE A 3 -5.32 -7.02 -0.63
N TYR A 4 -5.85 -7.60 -1.72
CA TYR A 4 -7.23 -7.37 -2.15
C TYR A 4 -8.24 -7.93 -1.16
N SER A 5 -7.95 -9.09 -0.56
CA SER A 5 -8.78 -9.65 0.50
C SER A 5 -8.80 -8.75 1.75
N LEU A 6 -7.64 -8.22 2.16
CA LEU A 6 -7.56 -7.27 3.28
C LEU A 6 -8.37 -6.00 2.98
N LEU A 7 -8.20 -5.41 1.80
CA LEU A 7 -8.90 -4.18 1.40
C LEU A 7 -10.43 -4.39 1.36
N HIS A 8 -10.90 -5.50 0.79
CA HIS A 8 -12.32 -5.84 0.79
C HIS A 8 -12.89 -5.98 2.21
N LEU A 9 -12.22 -6.77 3.06
CA LEU A 9 -12.69 -7.07 4.42
C LEU A 9 -12.64 -5.86 5.35
N THR A 10 -11.72 -4.92 5.10
CA THR A 10 -11.61 -3.68 5.87
C THR A 10 -12.48 -2.54 5.34
N GLY A 11 -13.28 -2.78 4.29
CA GLY A 11 -14.33 -1.87 3.83
C GLY A 11 -13.89 -0.84 2.80
N TYR A 12 -12.76 -1.04 2.10
CA TYR A 12 -12.41 -0.21 0.94
C TYR A 12 -13.43 -0.41 -0.21
N ASP A 13 -13.45 0.52 -1.18
CA ASP A 13 -14.23 0.41 -2.42
C ASP A 13 -13.66 -0.67 -3.37
N LEU A 14 -13.71 -1.90 -2.90
CA LEU A 14 -13.28 -3.11 -3.58
C LEU A 14 -14.31 -4.23 -3.29
N PRO A 15 -15.50 -4.18 -3.92
CA PRO A 15 -16.58 -5.14 -3.66
C PRO A 15 -16.22 -6.57 -4.10
N MET A 16 -16.94 -7.57 -3.59
CA MET A 16 -16.68 -8.99 -3.86
C MET A 16 -16.59 -9.32 -5.36
N ARG A 17 -17.40 -8.68 -6.19
CA ARG A 17 -17.36 -8.83 -7.66
C ARG A 17 -15.98 -8.53 -8.27
N GLU A 18 -15.21 -7.60 -7.68
CA GLU A 18 -13.86 -7.29 -8.17
C GLU A 18 -12.89 -8.41 -7.81
N LEU A 19 -13.06 -9.06 -6.66
CA LEU A 19 -12.26 -10.24 -6.28
C LEU A 19 -12.56 -11.42 -7.21
N GLU A 20 -13.83 -11.63 -7.57
CA GLU A 20 -14.26 -12.63 -8.56
C GLU A 20 -13.67 -12.34 -9.95
N ASN A 21 -13.47 -11.06 -10.30
CA ASN A 21 -12.86 -10.61 -11.55
C ASN A 21 -11.32 -10.53 -11.50
N PHE A 22 -10.66 -11.24 -10.59
CA PHE A 22 -9.20 -11.23 -10.48
C PHE A 22 -8.50 -11.51 -11.82
N ARG A 23 -7.55 -10.63 -12.17
CA ARG A 23 -6.76 -10.67 -13.42
C ARG A 23 -7.58 -10.54 -14.71
N GLN A 24 -8.85 -10.18 -14.64
CA GLN A 24 -9.64 -9.87 -15.82
C GLN A 24 -9.34 -8.46 -16.31
N LEU A 25 -9.47 -8.25 -17.62
CA LEU A 25 -9.21 -6.97 -18.26
C LEU A 25 -10.09 -5.87 -17.62
N HIS A 26 -9.46 -4.74 -17.27
CA HIS A 26 -10.08 -3.59 -16.60
C HIS A 26 -10.63 -3.83 -15.18
N SER A 27 -10.38 -5.00 -14.58
CA SER A 27 -10.70 -5.22 -13.16
C SER A 27 -9.87 -4.31 -12.25
N LYS A 28 -10.41 -4.00 -11.06
CA LYS A 28 -9.65 -3.36 -9.97
C LYS A 28 -8.74 -4.34 -9.22
N THR A 29 -8.55 -5.57 -9.72
CA THR A 29 -7.76 -6.61 -9.06
C THR A 29 -6.74 -7.22 -10.04
N PRO A 30 -5.77 -6.41 -10.52
CA PRO A 30 -4.73 -6.89 -11.43
C PRO A 30 -3.84 -7.97 -10.78
N GLY A 31 -3.05 -8.65 -11.60
CA GLY A 31 -2.22 -9.77 -11.13
C GLY A 31 -1.16 -9.39 -10.10
N HIS A 32 -0.65 -8.17 -10.20
CA HIS A 32 0.22 -7.48 -9.27
C HIS A 32 -0.48 -6.19 -8.83
N PRO A 33 -0.38 -5.74 -7.56
CA PRO A 33 -1.03 -4.50 -7.13
C PRO A 33 -0.51 -3.30 -7.91
N GLU A 34 -1.43 -2.44 -8.36
CA GLU A 34 -1.13 -1.24 -9.15
C GLU A 34 -1.70 0.00 -8.46
N TYR A 35 -0.82 0.97 -8.17
CA TYR A 35 -1.19 2.27 -7.63
C TYR A 35 -2.14 3.02 -8.58
N GLY A 36 -3.18 3.63 -8.01
CA GLY A 36 -4.18 4.40 -8.76
C GLY A 36 -5.33 3.57 -9.35
N TYR A 37 -5.20 2.23 -9.46
CA TYR A 37 -6.27 1.35 -9.95
C TYR A 37 -7.17 0.83 -8.83
N THR A 38 -6.57 0.43 -7.72
CA THR A 38 -7.26 -0.21 -6.59
C THR A 38 -7.26 0.72 -5.39
N ALA A 39 -8.43 0.97 -4.78
CA ALA A 39 -8.53 1.78 -3.57
C ALA A 39 -7.72 1.14 -2.43
N GLY A 40 -6.83 1.91 -1.79
CA GLY A 40 -5.97 1.46 -0.69
C GLY A 40 -4.67 0.75 -1.11
N VAL A 41 -4.36 0.68 -2.41
CA VAL A 41 -3.03 0.25 -2.88
C VAL A 41 -2.10 1.46 -2.93
N GLU A 42 -1.12 1.49 -2.02
CA GLU A 42 -0.20 2.63 -1.83
C GLU A 42 0.93 2.71 -2.88
N THR A 43 1.28 1.59 -3.51
CA THR A 43 2.35 1.57 -4.52
C THR A 43 2.21 0.37 -5.45
N THR A 44 2.64 0.53 -6.71
CA THR A 44 2.73 -0.58 -7.65
C THR A 44 3.89 -1.50 -7.26
N THR A 45 3.60 -2.79 -7.07
CA THR A 45 4.62 -3.78 -6.68
C THR A 45 4.49 -5.04 -7.50
N GLY A 46 5.63 -5.62 -7.89
CA GLY A 46 5.72 -6.81 -8.73
C GLY A 46 7.18 -7.19 -8.97
N PRO A 47 8.02 -6.24 -9.44
CA PRO A 47 9.46 -6.39 -9.39
C PRO A 47 9.96 -6.55 -7.94
N LEU A 48 10.63 -7.67 -7.67
CA LEU A 48 11.11 -7.99 -6.32
C LEU A 48 12.09 -6.92 -5.82
N GLY A 49 12.05 -6.66 -4.51
CA GLY A 49 12.92 -5.68 -3.84
C GLY A 49 12.44 -4.22 -3.93
N GLN A 50 11.70 -3.83 -4.97
CA GLN A 50 11.26 -2.43 -5.09
C GLN A 50 10.20 -2.05 -4.06
N GLY A 51 9.34 -2.99 -3.64
CA GLY A 51 8.32 -2.73 -2.60
C GLY A 51 8.92 -2.32 -1.26
N ILE A 52 10.01 -2.97 -0.81
CA ILE A 52 10.72 -2.58 0.41
C ILE A 52 11.45 -1.24 0.24
N ALA A 53 12.03 -0.98 -0.94
CA ALA A 53 12.64 0.31 -1.22
C ALA A 53 11.62 1.47 -1.14
N ASN A 54 10.42 1.28 -1.70
CA ASN A 54 9.34 2.26 -1.61
C ASN A 54 8.90 2.49 -0.15
N ALA A 55 8.74 1.42 0.64
CA ALA A 55 8.41 1.53 2.05
C ALA A 55 9.48 2.29 2.86
N VAL A 56 10.77 2.08 2.57
CA VAL A 56 11.85 2.88 3.17
C VAL A 56 11.70 4.36 2.80
N GLY A 57 11.37 4.68 1.55
CA GLY A 57 11.08 6.04 1.10
C GLY A 57 9.91 6.69 1.86
N PHE A 58 8.83 5.94 2.09
CA PHE A 58 7.68 6.42 2.88
C PHE A 58 8.06 6.71 4.34
N ALA A 59 8.85 5.84 4.98
CA ALA A 59 9.32 6.07 6.35
C ALA A 59 10.29 7.27 6.45
N ILE A 60 11.13 7.49 5.43
CA ILE A 60 11.97 8.69 5.35
C ILE A 60 11.10 9.95 5.25
N ALA A 61 10.04 9.91 4.44
CA ALA A 61 9.12 11.04 4.27
C ALA A 61 8.39 11.37 5.58
N GLU A 62 7.84 10.36 6.26
CA GLU A 62 7.20 10.51 7.59
C GLU A 62 8.14 11.20 8.57
N ARG A 63 9.36 10.67 8.76
CA ARG A 63 10.33 11.21 9.71
C ARG A 63 10.78 12.63 9.37
N THR A 64 10.93 12.90 8.07
CA THR A 64 11.32 14.22 7.57
C THR A 64 10.22 15.24 7.84
N LEU A 65 8.96 14.89 7.58
CA LEU A 65 7.82 15.77 7.81
C LEU A 65 7.55 15.96 9.31
N ALA A 66 7.64 14.90 10.12
CA ALA A 66 7.54 14.99 11.57
C ALA A 66 8.58 15.98 12.14
N ALA A 67 9.84 15.89 11.71
CA ALA A 67 10.90 16.81 12.14
C ALA A 67 10.66 18.27 11.71
N GLN A 68 10.05 18.49 10.54
CA GLN A 68 9.76 19.84 10.04
C GLN A 68 8.55 20.46 10.74
N PHE A 69 7.50 19.67 10.99
CA PHE A 69 6.18 20.19 11.34
C PHE A 69 5.70 19.90 12.76
N ASN A 70 6.15 18.83 13.41
CA ASN A 70 5.75 18.58 14.80
C ASN A 70 6.33 19.65 15.74
N ARG A 71 5.60 19.95 16.81
CA ARG A 71 5.96 20.92 17.86
C ARG A 71 5.66 20.31 19.23
N PRO A 72 6.26 20.81 20.32
CA PRO A 72 5.92 20.31 21.66
C PRO A 72 4.41 20.34 21.91
N GLY A 73 3.82 19.17 22.19
CA GLY A 73 2.38 18.99 22.41
C GLY A 73 1.53 18.84 21.12
N HIS A 74 2.15 18.82 19.94
CA HIS A 74 1.49 18.77 18.64
C HIS A 74 2.26 17.86 17.65
N ASP A 75 1.99 16.56 17.73
CA ASP A 75 2.52 15.55 16.81
C ASP A 75 1.51 15.30 15.68
N ILE A 76 1.57 16.12 14.64
CA ILE A 76 0.62 16.07 13.52
C ILE A 76 1.03 15.08 12.42
N VAL A 77 2.31 14.69 12.39
CA VAL A 77 2.83 13.56 11.62
C VAL A 77 3.42 12.56 12.61
N ASP A 78 2.70 11.47 12.81
CA ASP A 78 3.10 10.35 13.67
C ASP A 78 2.38 9.10 13.17
N HIS A 79 3.01 8.37 12.24
CA HIS A 79 2.43 7.14 11.70
C HIS A 79 3.49 6.10 11.36
N ASN A 80 3.06 4.84 11.30
CA ASN A 80 3.94 3.73 10.96
C ASN A 80 3.95 3.47 9.45
N THR A 81 5.04 2.88 8.96
CA THR A 81 5.12 2.27 7.63
C THR A 81 5.33 0.77 7.77
N TYR A 82 4.40 -0.04 7.25
CA TYR A 82 4.49 -1.50 7.29
C TYR A 82 4.76 -2.07 5.89
N VAL A 83 5.55 -3.13 5.84
CA VAL A 83 5.89 -3.83 4.60
C VAL A 83 5.98 -5.33 4.86
N PHE A 84 5.33 -6.11 4.00
CA PHE A 84 5.49 -7.55 3.96
C PHE A 84 6.47 -7.90 2.83
N MET A 85 7.53 -8.64 3.13
CA MET A 85 8.52 -9.08 2.13
C MET A 85 8.96 -10.52 2.39
N ALA A 86 9.49 -11.17 1.37
CA ALA A 86 10.02 -12.52 1.43
C ALA A 86 11.33 -12.62 0.63
N THR A 87 12.04 -13.72 0.79
CA THR A 87 13.21 -14.06 -0.02
C THR A 87 12.82 -14.19 -1.50
N ALA A 88 13.66 -13.67 -2.39
CA ALA A 88 13.56 -14.00 -3.81
C ALA A 88 13.89 -15.50 -3.99
N ALA A 89 13.07 -16.22 -4.76
CA ALA A 89 13.33 -17.60 -5.16
C ALA A 89 14.39 -17.65 -6.27
#